data_AF-A0A957T9K0-F1
#
_entry.id   AF-A0A957T9K0-F1
#
_cell.length_a   1.000
_cell.length_b   1.000
_cell.length_c   1.000
_cell.angle_alpha   90.00
_cell.angle_beta   90.00
_cell.angle_gamma   90.00
#
_symmetry.space_group_name_H-M   'P 1'
#
loop_
_entity.id
_entity.type
_entity.pdbx_description
1 polymer ?
#
loop_
_entity_poly.entity_id
_entity_poly.type
_entity_poly.pdbx_seq_one_letter_code
_entity_poly.pdbx_strand_id
1 'polypeptide(L)'
;PTPEAEAAAPTDIPPTDTPIEEDINEDIDTADLVTALEATIPIRPEGGTDGFDGINVFAADGIDGQALWVAHSYGIRVFMPDEIPHFVAIYESADGAWNEIARIELECADYVDEAGVNQVTIAPESLWFTVDGGAGAHSGCFDLLRWDGATFVDLIQGFNSSPGAGDVTDLDGDGQNEVVLNATDPYIFCYACGVRLYAAQVLRWDGAQLTPVTLTELGEDAAADVREANNRAVALANADLYNQALPLIEETATLAPEDAVVHWNAQLIRLYAENRLAYVDGGYPILSYVFYGDYAAAVDLMRDLTPVEIFSAESPLIMGTPAEGWIPEMSQYLVSFADRAIAADPELAHAYFLRAWGRYLADAADPAIETDLAQAATLTPEDALLQAADEEITVP
;
A
#
# COMPACT_ATOMS: atom_id res chain seq x y z
N PRO A 1 12.93 28.74 65.24
CA PRO A 1 11.46 28.74 65.10
C PRO A 1 11.05 29.85 64.13
N THR A 2 10.96 29.48 62.85
CA THR A 2 10.58 30.34 61.73
C THR A 2 9.06 30.48 61.68
N PRO A 3 8.47 31.66 61.40
CA PRO A 3 7.02 31.80 61.37
C PRO A 3 6.44 31.29 60.05
N GLU A 4 5.31 30.59 60.16
CA GLU A 4 4.52 30.03 59.07
C GLU A 4 3.83 31.16 58.28
N ALA A 5 3.94 31.09 56.95
CA ALA A 5 3.32 32.05 56.04
C ALA A 5 1.85 31.69 55.79
N GLU A 6 0.98 32.68 55.94
CA GLU A 6 -0.46 32.62 55.71
C GLU A 6 -0.75 32.61 54.19
N ALA A 7 -1.34 31.53 53.69
CA ALA A 7 -1.70 31.37 52.28
C ALA A 7 -2.98 32.15 51.94
N ALA A 8 -2.94 32.95 50.88
CA ALA A 8 -4.07 33.72 50.37
C ALA A 8 -5.15 32.81 49.75
N ALA A 9 -6.42 33.13 50.01
CA ALA A 9 -7.58 32.44 49.44
C ALA A 9 -7.73 32.73 47.93
N PRO A 10 -8.23 31.76 47.13
CA PRO A 10 -8.42 31.94 45.69
C PRO A 10 -9.64 32.81 45.41
N THR A 11 -9.50 33.71 44.43
CA THR A 11 -10.58 34.55 43.90
C THR A 11 -11.39 33.75 42.88
N ASP A 12 -12.68 33.52 43.15
CA ASP A 12 -13.62 32.93 42.19
C ASP A 12 -13.81 33.88 40.99
N ILE A 13 -13.40 33.42 39.80
CA ILE A 13 -13.74 34.06 38.52
C ILE A 13 -15.04 33.39 38.04
N PRO A 14 -16.11 34.15 37.74
CA PRO A 14 -17.32 33.57 37.19
C PRO A 14 -17.04 32.94 35.82
N PRO A 15 -17.66 31.80 35.48
CA PRO A 15 -17.51 31.19 34.18
C PRO A 15 -17.91 32.20 33.10
N THR A 16 -17.00 32.43 32.15
CA THR A 16 -17.33 33.12 30.92
C THR A 16 -18.07 32.09 30.07
N ASP A 17 -19.34 32.34 29.76
CA ASP A 17 -20.11 31.54 28.83
C ASP A 17 -19.37 31.57 27.47
N THR A 18 -18.64 30.51 27.16
CA THR A 18 -18.21 30.21 25.80
C THR A 18 -19.49 29.95 24.99
N PRO A 19 -19.74 30.68 23.89
CA PRO A 19 -20.81 30.32 22.96
C PRO A 19 -20.59 28.87 22.56
N ILE A 20 -21.57 28.01 22.85
CA ILE A 20 -21.65 26.69 22.24
C ILE A 20 -21.96 26.98 20.76
N GLU A 21 -21.04 26.65 19.85
CA GLU A 21 -21.37 26.60 18.43
C GLU A 21 -22.56 25.64 18.28
N GLU A 22 -23.71 26.17 17.88
CA GLU A 22 -24.82 25.34 17.42
C GLU A 22 -24.29 24.57 16.21
N ASP A 23 -24.25 23.25 16.34
CA ASP A 23 -23.98 22.35 15.23
C ASP A 23 -25.08 22.56 14.19
N ILE A 24 -24.77 23.34 13.16
CA ILE A 24 -25.69 23.79 12.13
C ILE A 24 -26.17 22.64 11.22
N ASN A 25 -25.66 21.43 11.41
CA ASN A 25 -25.84 20.31 10.50
C ASN A 25 -26.75 19.17 11.02
N GLU A 26 -27.14 19.11 12.29
CA GLU A 26 -27.82 17.90 12.83
C GLU A 26 -29.32 17.73 12.46
N ASP A 27 -29.99 18.73 11.88
CA ASP A 27 -31.47 18.72 11.73
C ASP A 27 -32.02 18.91 10.30
N ILE A 28 -31.18 18.87 9.25
CA ILE A 28 -31.67 19.00 7.86
C ILE A 28 -32.08 17.63 7.30
N ASP A 29 -33.37 17.49 6.96
CA ASP A 29 -33.93 16.29 6.32
C ASP A 29 -33.42 16.14 4.88
N THR A 30 -32.59 15.12 4.65
CA THR A 30 -32.01 14.79 3.33
C THR A 30 -32.90 13.87 2.49
N ALA A 31 -34.07 13.43 2.99
CA ALA A 31 -34.93 12.48 2.28
C ALA A 31 -35.47 13.02 0.96
N ASP A 32 -35.74 14.33 0.88
CA ASP A 32 -36.18 14.99 -0.35
C ASP A 32 -35.05 15.00 -1.40
N LEU A 33 -33.77 15.13 -0.99
CA LEU A 33 -32.62 15.05 -1.90
C LEU A 33 -32.45 13.63 -2.44
N VAL A 34 -32.48 12.63 -1.56
CA VAL A 34 -32.42 11.21 -1.94
C VAL A 34 -33.51 10.89 -2.95
N THR A 35 -34.76 11.23 -2.64
CA THR A 35 -35.92 10.98 -3.52
C THR A 35 -35.76 11.68 -4.88
N ALA A 36 -35.24 12.91 -4.89
CA ALA A 36 -35.00 13.65 -6.13
C ALA A 36 -33.92 12.98 -6.98
N LEU A 37 -32.83 12.49 -6.39
CA LEU A 37 -31.74 11.85 -7.11
C LEU A 37 -32.11 10.46 -7.62
N GLU A 38 -32.79 9.64 -6.81
CA GLU A 38 -33.31 8.33 -7.23
C GLU A 38 -34.27 8.42 -8.42
N ALA A 39 -34.96 9.56 -8.60
CA ALA A 39 -35.80 9.79 -9.77
C ALA A 39 -35.02 10.06 -11.07
N THR A 40 -33.71 10.34 -10.97
CA THR A 40 -32.83 10.66 -12.11
C THR A 40 -31.93 9.50 -12.53
N ILE A 41 -31.75 8.50 -11.67
CA ILE A 41 -30.93 7.31 -11.94
C ILE A 41 -31.76 6.01 -11.90
N PRO A 42 -31.36 4.96 -12.60
CA PRO A 42 -32.05 3.68 -12.54
C PRO A 42 -31.72 2.92 -11.25
N ILE A 43 -32.63 2.97 -10.29
CA ILE A 43 -32.58 2.15 -9.08
C ILE A 43 -32.95 0.70 -9.40
N ARG A 44 -32.17 -0.23 -8.87
CA ARG A 44 -32.36 -1.67 -9.03
C ARG A 44 -33.69 -2.09 -8.39
N PRO A 45 -34.60 -2.72 -9.14
CA PRO A 45 -35.81 -3.28 -8.55
C PRO A 45 -35.45 -4.46 -7.63
N GLU A 46 -36.30 -4.73 -6.63
CA GLU A 46 -36.12 -5.86 -5.72
C GLU A 46 -35.94 -7.18 -6.51
N GLY A 47 -34.80 -7.86 -6.31
CA GLY A 47 -34.44 -9.10 -7.01
C GLY A 47 -33.88 -8.93 -8.43
N GLY A 48 -33.66 -7.70 -8.89
CA GLY A 48 -32.92 -7.41 -10.12
C GLY A 48 -31.41 -7.59 -9.98
N THR A 49 -30.70 -7.68 -11.11
CA THR A 49 -29.22 -7.80 -11.17
C THR A 49 -28.52 -6.51 -11.56
N ASP A 50 -29.25 -5.55 -12.13
CA ASP A 50 -28.68 -4.37 -12.78
C ASP A 50 -29.34 -3.10 -12.23
N GLY A 51 -28.55 -2.04 -12.04
CA GLY A 51 -28.97 -0.76 -11.48
C GLY A 51 -28.38 -0.50 -10.08
N PHE A 52 -28.40 0.78 -9.68
CA PHE A 52 -27.89 1.22 -8.38
C PHE A 52 -28.75 0.73 -7.23
N ASP A 53 -28.15 0.54 -6.06
CA ASP A 53 -28.87 0.10 -4.87
C ASP A 53 -29.59 1.27 -4.19
N GLY A 54 -29.05 2.48 -4.36
CA GLY A 54 -29.65 3.71 -3.84
C GLY A 54 -28.72 4.91 -3.95
N ILE A 55 -29.09 5.95 -3.20
CA ILE A 55 -28.30 7.16 -2.98
C ILE A 55 -28.03 7.28 -1.49
N ASN A 56 -26.77 7.51 -1.13
CA ASN A 56 -26.40 7.88 0.25
C ASN A 56 -26.07 9.39 0.29
N VAL A 57 -26.42 10.04 1.40
CA VAL A 57 -26.19 11.47 1.63
C VAL A 57 -25.67 11.69 3.05
N PHE A 58 -24.57 12.42 3.17
CA PHE A 58 -24.03 12.83 4.47
C PHE A 58 -23.63 14.31 4.48
N ALA A 59 -23.63 14.93 5.66
CA ALA A 59 -23.14 16.28 5.84
C ALA A 59 -21.60 16.29 5.77
N ALA A 60 -21.04 17.25 5.05
CA ALA A 60 -19.60 17.46 4.99
C ALA A 60 -19.18 18.62 5.89
N ASP A 61 -18.01 18.49 6.51
CA ASP A 61 -17.35 19.59 7.22
C ASP A 61 -16.85 20.59 6.17
N GLY A 62 -17.69 21.56 5.81
CA GLY A 62 -17.41 22.48 4.72
C GLY A 62 -16.29 23.48 5.00
N ILE A 63 -15.79 24.10 3.93
CA ILE A 63 -14.75 25.13 4.00
C ILE A 63 -15.34 26.36 4.71
N ASP A 64 -14.60 26.91 5.67
CA ASP A 64 -15.02 28.08 6.48
C ASP A 64 -16.39 27.92 7.17
N GLY A 65 -16.77 26.69 7.54
CA GLY A 65 -18.02 26.39 8.23
C GLY A 65 -19.27 26.43 7.33
N GLN A 66 -19.08 26.36 6.02
CA GLN A 66 -20.20 26.25 5.08
C GLN A 66 -20.95 24.93 5.27
N ALA A 67 -22.27 24.98 5.42
CA ALA A 67 -23.11 23.79 5.46
C ALA A 67 -23.21 23.16 4.06
N LEU A 68 -22.66 21.96 3.90
CA LEU A 68 -22.60 21.23 2.64
C LEU A 68 -23.03 19.78 2.84
N TRP A 69 -23.58 19.18 1.79
CA TRP A 69 -23.96 17.77 1.78
C TRP A 69 -23.34 17.08 0.59
N VAL A 70 -22.85 15.86 0.80
CA VAL A 70 -22.30 15.01 -0.23
C VAL A 70 -23.32 13.91 -0.50
N ALA A 71 -23.70 13.76 -1.75
CA ALA A 71 -24.55 12.67 -2.22
C ALA A 71 -23.77 11.81 -3.21
N HIS A 72 -23.90 10.49 -3.11
CA HIS A 72 -23.30 9.55 -4.05
C HIS A 72 -24.22 8.38 -4.34
N SER A 73 -24.05 7.77 -5.51
CA SER A 73 -24.71 6.50 -5.82
C SER A 73 -23.89 5.32 -5.28
N TYR A 74 -24.59 4.28 -4.82
CA TYR A 74 -23.97 3.04 -4.35
C TYR A 74 -24.66 1.81 -4.95
N GLY A 75 -24.09 0.62 -4.75
CA GLY A 75 -24.49 -0.61 -5.42
C GLY A 75 -23.68 -0.86 -6.68
N ILE A 76 -24.24 -1.63 -7.63
CA ILE A 76 -23.60 -1.93 -8.92
C ILE A 76 -24.06 -0.90 -9.95
N ARG A 77 -23.15 -0.37 -10.76
CA ARG A 77 -23.50 0.57 -11.83
C ARG A 77 -24.32 -0.06 -12.94
N VAL A 78 -24.79 0.76 -13.87
CA VAL A 78 -25.53 0.28 -15.05
C VAL A 78 -24.54 0.04 -16.17
N PHE A 79 -24.44 -1.20 -16.65
CA PHE A 79 -23.56 -1.54 -17.77
C PHE A 79 -24.23 -1.40 -19.14
N MET A 80 -25.54 -1.63 -19.22
CA MET A 80 -26.29 -1.73 -20.47
C MET A 80 -27.74 -1.28 -20.26
N PRO A 81 -28.42 -0.72 -21.28
CA PRO A 81 -27.91 -0.36 -22.61
C PRO A 81 -27.15 0.97 -22.63
N ASP A 82 -27.34 1.81 -21.62
CA ASP A 82 -26.67 3.11 -21.45
C ASP A 82 -25.79 2.97 -20.22
N GLU A 83 -24.47 2.95 -20.40
CA GLU A 83 -23.52 2.90 -19.28
C GLU A 83 -23.70 4.16 -18.43
N ILE A 84 -24.12 3.97 -17.18
CA ILE A 84 -24.29 5.08 -16.23
C ILE A 84 -23.29 4.86 -15.10
N PRO A 85 -22.24 5.69 -14.99
CA PRO A 85 -21.22 5.55 -13.96
C PRO A 85 -21.77 5.90 -12.58
N HIS A 86 -21.04 5.50 -11.54
CA HIS A 86 -21.25 6.06 -10.22
C HIS A 86 -20.95 7.57 -10.23
N PHE A 87 -21.50 8.30 -9.26
CA PHE A 87 -21.20 9.72 -9.11
C PHE A 87 -21.03 10.10 -7.64
N VAL A 88 -20.31 11.20 -7.42
CA VAL A 88 -20.25 11.95 -6.17
C VAL A 88 -20.60 13.39 -6.49
N ALA A 89 -21.50 14.00 -5.73
CA ALA A 89 -21.94 15.37 -5.93
C ALA A 89 -22.05 16.13 -4.61
N ILE A 90 -21.78 17.43 -4.66
CA ILE A 90 -21.84 18.33 -3.52
C ILE A 90 -23.07 19.22 -3.68
N TYR A 91 -23.80 19.42 -2.58
CA TYR A 91 -25.03 20.18 -2.52
C TYR A 91 -24.98 21.24 -1.42
N GLU A 92 -25.69 22.34 -1.68
CA GLU A 92 -26.10 23.31 -0.68
C GLU A 92 -27.62 23.27 -0.49
N SER A 93 -28.08 23.41 0.75
CA SER A 93 -29.48 23.65 1.07
C SER A 93 -29.70 25.15 1.26
N ALA A 94 -30.48 25.76 0.36
CA ALA A 94 -30.82 27.18 0.44
C ALA A 94 -32.32 27.37 0.19
N ASP A 95 -32.98 28.14 1.05
CA ASP A 95 -34.42 28.45 0.96
C ASP A 95 -35.33 27.21 0.87
N GLY A 96 -34.91 26.09 1.47
CA GLY A 96 -35.63 24.82 1.43
C GLY A 96 -35.53 24.08 0.10
N ALA A 97 -34.53 24.39 -0.73
CA ALA A 97 -34.23 23.71 -1.97
C ALA A 97 -32.76 23.23 -1.99
N TRP A 98 -32.56 22.07 -2.61
CA TRP A 98 -31.24 21.49 -2.85
C TRP A 98 -30.65 22.02 -4.15
N ASN A 99 -29.45 22.58 -4.08
CA ASN A 99 -28.72 23.07 -5.23
C ASN A 99 -27.44 22.25 -5.39
N GLU A 100 -27.31 21.55 -6.52
CA GLU A 100 -26.07 20.88 -6.89
C GLU A 100 -25.03 21.95 -7.24
N ILE A 101 -23.91 21.97 -6.52
CA ILE A 101 -22.83 22.93 -6.76
C ILE A 101 -21.66 22.29 -7.52
N ALA A 102 -21.50 20.97 -7.40
CA ALA A 102 -20.51 20.21 -8.14
C ALA A 102 -20.85 18.72 -8.25
N ARG A 103 -20.33 18.05 -9.28
CA ARG A 103 -20.49 16.62 -9.51
C ARG A 103 -19.26 16.05 -10.23
N ILE A 104 -18.87 14.85 -9.83
CA ILE A 104 -17.92 13.98 -10.51
C ILE A 104 -18.62 12.66 -10.85
N GLU A 105 -18.42 12.17 -12.07
CA GLU A 105 -18.76 10.82 -12.49
C GLU A 105 -17.50 9.96 -12.39
N LEU A 106 -17.61 8.79 -11.77
CA LEU A 106 -16.49 7.89 -11.49
C LEU A 106 -16.23 6.98 -12.68
N GLU A 107 -15.00 6.99 -13.18
CA GLU A 107 -14.64 6.21 -14.37
C GLU A 107 -14.33 4.73 -14.04
N CYS A 108 -13.70 4.48 -12.89
CA CYS A 108 -13.16 3.17 -12.54
C CYS A 108 -14.19 2.22 -11.93
N ALA A 109 -14.98 2.71 -10.97
CA ALA A 109 -15.81 1.85 -10.11
C ALA A 109 -17.01 1.24 -10.85
N ASP A 110 -17.08 -0.08 -10.87
CA ASP A 110 -18.27 -0.86 -11.25
C ASP A 110 -19.25 -1.02 -10.07
N TYR A 111 -18.71 -0.96 -8.86
CA TYR A 111 -19.44 -1.09 -7.60
C TYR A 111 -18.90 -0.08 -6.59
N VAL A 112 -19.79 0.56 -5.83
CA VAL A 112 -19.44 1.39 -4.67
C VAL A 112 -20.33 0.95 -3.51
N ASP A 113 -19.74 0.73 -2.32
CA ASP A 113 -20.51 0.40 -1.12
C ASP A 113 -21.28 1.64 -0.61
N GLU A 114 -22.33 1.43 0.21
CA GLU A 114 -23.08 2.54 0.83
C GLU A 114 -22.17 3.45 1.66
N ALA A 115 -21.14 2.90 2.31
CA ALA A 115 -20.11 3.65 3.04
C ALA A 115 -18.82 3.88 2.21
N GLY A 116 -18.89 3.69 0.89
CA GLY A 116 -17.72 3.74 0.00
C GLY A 116 -17.18 5.14 -0.28
N VAL A 117 -17.86 6.20 0.15
CA VAL A 117 -17.38 7.58 0.01
C VAL A 117 -17.18 8.19 1.40
N ASN A 118 -15.97 8.65 1.69
CA ASN A 118 -15.61 9.19 2.99
C ASN A 118 -14.93 10.56 2.84
N GLN A 119 -15.30 11.52 3.69
CA GLN A 119 -14.54 12.76 3.80
C GLN A 119 -13.22 12.47 4.53
N VAL A 120 -12.12 12.98 3.99
CA VAL A 120 -10.77 12.86 4.58
C VAL A 120 -10.11 14.22 4.71
N THR A 121 -9.00 14.29 5.43
CA THR A 121 -8.21 15.54 5.58
C THR A 121 -6.85 15.36 4.92
N ILE A 122 -6.52 16.18 3.94
CA ILE A 122 -5.16 16.28 3.36
C ILE A 122 -4.62 17.70 3.55
N ALA A 123 -5.45 18.70 3.28
CA ALA A 123 -5.15 20.10 3.51
C ALA A 123 -6.45 20.87 3.81
N PRO A 124 -6.43 21.81 4.79
CA PRO A 124 -7.65 22.45 5.30
C PRO A 124 -8.33 23.42 4.32
N GLU A 125 -7.62 23.88 3.28
CA GLU A 125 -8.14 24.80 2.28
C GLU A 125 -9.04 24.15 1.22
N SER A 126 -9.33 22.85 1.34
CA SER A 126 -10.14 22.11 0.38
C SER A 126 -10.89 20.98 1.08
N LEU A 127 -12.01 20.55 0.49
CA LEU A 127 -12.65 19.30 0.87
C LEU A 127 -12.05 18.16 0.08
N TRP A 128 -11.87 17.04 0.75
CA TRP A 128 -11.26 15.85 0.18
C TRP A 128 -12.16 14.65 0.46
N PHE A 129 -12.35 13.81 -0.55
CA PHE A 129 -13.14 12.60 -0.43
C PHE A 129 -12.38 11.43 -1.02
N THR A 130 -12.33 10.32 -0.30
CA THR A 130 -11.95 9.04 -0.91
C THR A 130 -13.20 8.35 -1.43
N VAL A 131 -13.03 7.64 -2.54
CA VAL A 131 -14.03 6.68 -3.02
C VAL A 131 -13.38 5.32 -3.16
N ASP A 132 -13.87 4.35 -2.38
CA ASP A 132 -13.44 2.96 -2.43
C ASP A 132 -14.47 2.14 -3.22
N GLY A 133 -14.03 1.63 -4.37
CA GLY A 133 -14.87 0.93 -5.32
C GLY A 133 -14.35 -0.46 -5.69
N GLY A 134 -15.23 -1.29 -6.25
CA GLY A 134 -14.89 -2.53 -6.92
C GLY A 134 -14.88 -2.36 -8.45
N ALA A 135 -13.98 -3.07 -9.13
CA ALA A 135 -13.96 -3.21 -10.59
C ALA A 135 -13.96 -4.70 -10.99
N GLY A 136 -14.98 -5.10 -11.74
CA GLY A 136 -15.26 -6.50 -12.03
C GLY A 136 -15.44 -7.34 -10.76
N ALA A 137 -15.00 -8.61 -10.83
CA ALA A 137 -15.24 -9.57 -9.75
C ALA A 137 -14.23 -9.48 -8.59
N HIS A 138 -13.02 -8.98 -8.85
CA HIS A 138 -11.88 -9.11 -7.93
C HIS A 138 -11.04 -7.84 -7.77
N SER A 139 -11.20 -6.84 -8.63
CA SER A 139 -10.32 -5.66 -8.63
C SER A 139 -10.89 -4.56 -7.75
N GLY A 140 -10.03 -3.68 -7.27
CA GLY A 140 -10.40 -2.46 -6.56
C GLY A 140 -10.15 -1.22 -7.40
N CYS A 141 -10.94 -0.19 -7.11
CA CYS A 141 -10.75 1.19 -7.56
C CYS A 141 -10.62 2.09 -6.33
N PHE A 142 -9.85 3.15 -6.47
CA PHE A 142 -9.71 4.21 -5.49
C PHE A 142 -9.71 5.54 -6.24
N ASP A 143 -10.55 6.48 -5.81
CA ASP A 143 -10.53 7.84 -6.32
C ASP A 143 -10.31 8.81 -5.15
N LEU A 144 -9.46 9.82 -5.34
CA LEU A 144 -9.32 10.94 -4.40
C LEU A 144 -9.85 12.20 -5.06
N LEU A 145 -10.99 12.66 -4.57
CA LEU A 145 -11.67 13.84 -5.07
C LEU A 145 -11.28 15.06 -4.24
N ARG A 146 -11.15 16.22 -4.89
CA ARG A 146 -10.85 17.50 -4.25
C ARG A 146 -11.81 18.58 -4.71
N TRP A 147 -12.41 19.29 -3.75
CA TRP A 147 -13.17 20.51 -4.00
C TRP A 147 -12.52 21.72 -3.32
N ASP A 148 -12.15 22.74 -4.09
CA ASP A 148 -11.46 23.95 -3.61
C ASP A 148 -12.39 25.14 -3.33
N GLY A 149 -13.70 24.91 -3.28
CA GLY A 149 -14.73 25.94 -3.19
C GLY A 149 -15.26 26.42 -4.55
N ALA A 150 -14.61 26.06 -5.65
CA ALA A 150 -15.03 26.45 -7.01
C ALA A 150 -14.98 25.29 -8.02
N THR A 151 -13.97 24.44 -7.93
CA THR A 151 -13.71 23.33 -8.85
C THR A 151 -13.73 22.04 -8.07
N PHE A 152 -14.52 21.07 -8.54
CA PHE A 152 -14.48 19.70 -8.05
C PHE A 152 -13.76 18.85 -9.08
N VAL A 153 -12.70 18.15 -8.65
CA VAL A 153 -11.86 17.33 -9.52
C VAL A 153 -11.65 15.96 -8.91
N ASP A 154 -11.59 14.95 -9.77
CA ASP A 154 -10.96 13.68 -9.45
C ASP A 154 -9.44 13.85 -9.63
N LEU A 155 -8.72 13.90 -8.51
CA LEU A 155 -7.31 14.28 -8.49
C LEU A 155 -6.40 13.08 -8.70
N ILE A 156 -6.75 11.92 -8.13
CA ILE A 156 -5.97 10.70 -8.18
C ILE A 156 -6.91 9.52 -8.38
N GLN A 157 -6.59 8.68 -9.36
CA GLN A 157 -7.25 7.40 -9.58
C GLN A 157 -6.25 6.25 -9.38
N GLY A 158 -6.66 5.24 -8.64
CA GLY A 158 -5.91 4.02 -8.35
C GLY A 158 -6.70 2.78 -8.79
N PHE A 159 -6.00 1.81 -9.35
CA PHE A 159 -6.55 0.50 -9.68
C PHE A 159 -5.62 -0.59 -9.16
N ASN A 160 -6.20 -1.63 -8.57
CA ASN A 160 -5.46 -2.82 -8.19
C ASN A 160 -6.25 -4.08 -8.60
N SER A 161 -5.57 -5.13 -9.05
CA SER A 161 -6.23 -6.40 -9.41
C SER A 161 -6.78 -7.19 -8.21
N SER A 162 -6.63 -6.65 -7.00
CA SER A 162 -7.32 -7.04 -5.77
C SER A 162 -8.04 -5.85 -5.12
N PRO A 163 -8.99 -6.05 -4.20
CA PRO A 163 -9.65 -4.95 -3.50
C PRO A 163 -8.66 -4.12 -2.68
N GLY A 164 -9.03 -2.86 -2.39
CA GLY A 164 -8.19 -1.90 -1.67
C GLY A 164 -7.12 -1.30 -2.57
N ALA A 165 -7.52 -0.50 -3.56
CA ALA A 165 -6.61 0.08 -4.55
C ALA A 165 -5.85 1.32 -4.05
N GLY A 166 -6.28 1.91 -2.93
CA GLY A 166 -5.59 2.99 -2.27
C GLY A 166 -6.11 3.20 -0.85
N ASP A 167 -5.46 4.11 -0.12
CA ASP A 167 -5.84 4.55 1.21
C ASP A 167 -5.30 5.97 1.47
N VAL A 168 -5.87 6.66 2.46
CA VAL A 168 -5.39 7.94 2.97
C VAL A 168 -5.04 7.79 4.45
N THR A 169 -3.77 7.96 4.79
CA THR A 169 -3.27 7.67 6.14
C THR A 169 -2.07 8.54 6.49
N ASP A 170 -1.94 8.91 7.75
CA ASP A 170 -0.78 9.60 8.31
C ASP A 170 0.35 8.57 8.53
N LEU A 171 1.23 8.44 7.54
CA LEU A 171 2.29 7.43 7.55
C LEU A 171 3.41 7.78 8.51
N ASP A 172 3.64 9.07 8.76
CA ASP A 172 4.80 9.57 9.47
C ASP A 172 4.48 10.11 10.88
N GLY A 173 3.19 10.26 11.19
CA GLY A 173 2.65 10.67 12.47
C GLY A 173 2.66 12.19 12.68
N ASP A 174 2.81 12.98 11.61
CA ASP A 174 2.89 14.44 11.70
C ASP A 174 1.52 15.14 11.61
N GLY A 175 0.45 14.37 11.43
CA GLY A 175 -0.92 14.84 11.33
C GLY A 175 -1.35 15.27 9.93
N GLN A 176 -0.46 15.21 8.93
CA GLN A 176 -0.80 15.34 7.52
C GLN A 176 -0.93 13.94 6.90
N ASN A 177 -2.10 13.63 6.33
CA ASN A 177 -2.25 12.33 5.67
C ASN A 177 -1.54 12.28 4.31
N GLU A 178 -0.93 11.14 4.02
CA GLU A 178 -0.47 10.71 2.70
C GLU A 178 -1.55 9.94 1.96
N VAL A 179 -1.43 9.90 0.64
CA VAL A 179 -2.19 8.98 -0.22
C VAL A 179 -1.30 7.79 -0.55
N VAL A 180 -1.75 6.59 -0.23
CA VAL A 180 -1.04 5.34 -0.48
C VAL A 180 -1.80 4.55 -1.53
N LEU A 181 -1.30 4.51 -2.77
CA LEU A 181 -1.88 3.71 -3.83
C LEU A 181 -1.31 2.30 -3.80
N ASN A 182 -2.19 1.30 -3.73
CA ASN A 182 -1.80 -0.10 -3.67
C ASN A 182 -1.41 -0.61 -5.06
N ALA A 183 -0.13 -0.93 -5.23
CA ALA A 183 0.43 -1.52 -6.45
C ALA A 183 0.81 -2.99 -6.26
N THR A 184 0.35 -3.64 -5.19
CA THR A 184 0.62 -5.05 -4.90
C THR A 184 0.18 -5.91 -6.08
N ASP A 185 1.02 -6.87 -6.47
CA ASP A 185 0.67 -7.91 -7.43
C ASP A 185 0.12 -9.13 -6.68
N PRO A 186 -1.19 -9.43 -6.77
CA PRO A 186 -1.80 -10.59 -6.15
C PRO A 186 -1.83 -11.83 -7.07
N TYR A 187 -1.30 -11.75 -8.30
CA TYR A 187 -1.31 -12.78 -9.34
C TYR A 187 0.09 -13.35 -9.62
N ILE A 188 0.94 -13.47 -8.59
CA ILE A 188 2.27 -14.07 -8.72
C ILE A 188 2.21 -15.47 -9.32
N PHE A 189 1.22 -16.26 -8.89
CA PHE A 189 0.81 -17.51 -9.55
C PHE A 189 -0.65 -17.39 -9.97
N CYS A 190 -1.55 -17.34 -9.01
CA CYS A 190 -2.98 -17.14 -9.25
C CYS A 190 -3.61 -16.33 -8.13
N TYR A 191 -4.76 -15.68 -8.40
CA TYR A 191 -5.44 -14.83 -7.41
C TYR A 191 -5.76 -15.53 -6.08
N ALA A 192 -6.00 -16.84 -6.12
CA ALA A 192 -6.34 -17.65 -4.95
C ALA A 192 -5.13 -18.39 -4.36
N CYS A 193 -3.95 -18.26 -4.97
CA CYS A 193 -2.74 -19.00 -4.58
C CYS A 193 -2.08 -18.41 -3.33
N GLY A 194 -2.50 -17.21 -2.89
CA GLY A 194 -2.03 -16.61 -1.64
C GLY A 194 -0.57 -16.16 -1.67
N VAL A 195 0.03 -15.97 -2.85
CA VAL A 195 1.38 -15.44 -3.03
C VAL A 195 1.25 -14.02 -3.58
N ARG A 196 1.86 -13.05 -2.91
CA ARG A 196 1.71 -11.63 -3.22
C ARG A 196 3.07 -10.94 -3.21
N LEU A 197 3.26 -10.02 -4.15
CA LEU A 197 4.39 -9.08 -4.13
C LEU A 197 3.86 -7.70 -3.75
N TYR A 198 4.06 -7.30 -2.50
CA TYR A 198 3.64 -5.99 -2.04
C TYR A 198 4.43 -4.87 -2.75
N ALA A 199 3.69 -3.88 -3.22
CA ALA A 199 4.19 -2.61 -3.72
C ALA A 199 3.15 -1.51 -3.48
N ALA A 200 3.62 -0.27 -3.35
CA ALA A 200 2.75 0.89 -3.18
C ALA A 200 3.37 2.15 -3.81
N GLN A 201 2.55 3.14 -4.10
CA GLN A 201 3.00 4.49 -4.40
C GLN A 201 2.50 5.41 -3.30
N VAL A 202 3.41 6.13 -2.64
CA VAL A 202 3.08 7.12 -1.62
C VAL A 202 3.14 8.50 -2.24
N LEU A 203 2.08 9.29 -2.05
CA LEU A 203 1.97 10.67 -2.48
C LEU A 203 1.73 11.57 -1.27
N ARG A 204 2.46 12.69 -1.21
CA ARG A 204 2.33 13.69 -0.16
C ARG A 204 1.99 15.06 -0.73
N TRP A 205 1.11 15.79 -0.05
CA TRP A 205 0.71 17.13 -0.44
C TRP A 205 1.77 18.17 -0.07
N ASP A 206 2.27 18.89 -1.08
CA ASP A 206 3.31 19.92 -0.91
C ASP A 206 2.75 21.34 -0.66
N GLY A 207 1.42 21.47 -0.49
CA GLY A 207 0.71 22.75 -0.43
C GLY A 207 0.09 23.18 -1.76
N ALA A 208 0.39 22.49 -2.87
CA ALA A 208 -0.14 22.80 -4.19
C ALA A 208 -0.55 21.56 -5.00
N GLN A 209 0.17 20.45 -4.86
CA GLN A 209 -0.09 19.19 -5.55
C GLN A 209 0.36 18.00 -4.71
N LEU A 210 -0.15 16.81 -5.08
CA LEU A 210 0.35 15.54 -4.57
C LEU A 210 1.64 15.18 -5.30
N THR A 211 2.70 14.94 -4.55
CA THR A 211 4.03 14.62 -5.05
C THR A 211 4.46 13.23 -4.59
N PRO A 212 5.07 12.40 -5.47
CA PRO A 212 5.58 11.10 -5.05
C PRO A 212 6.67 11.22 -4.00
N VAL A 213 6.55 10.43 -2.94
CA VAL A 213 7.62 10.22 -1.96
C VAL A 213 8.48 9.06 -2.43
N THR A 214 9.78 9.27 -2.58
CA THR A 214 10.72 8.28 -3.10
C THR A 214 11.96 8.15 -2.24
N LEU A 215 12.56 6.95 -2.24
CA LEU A 215 13.83 6.72 -1.58
C LEU A 215 14.91 7.63 -2.16
N THR A 216 15.58 8.39 -1.29
CA THR A 216 16.49 9.46 -1.69
C THR A 216 17.85 9.31 -1.02
N GLU A 217 18.93 9.35 -1.80
CA GLU A 217 20.28 9.39 -1.25
C GLU A 217 20.61 10.77 -0.68
N LEU A 218 21.34 10.79 0.43
CA LEU A 218 21.91 12.01 1.00
C LEU A 218 23.13 12.47 0.20
N GLY A 219 23.21 13.79 -0.02
CA GLY A 219 24.33 14.45 -0.69
C GLY A 219 25.56 14.64 0.21
N GLU A 220 26.64 15.18 -0.37
CA GLU A 220 27.93 15.35 0.33
C GLU A 220 27.86 16.28 1.56
N ASP A 221 26.83 17.13 1.65
CA ASP A 221 26.63 18.09 2.74
C ASP A 221 26.17 17.41 4.06
N ALA A 222 25.67 16.17 4.01
CA ALA A 222 25.31 15.39 5.19
C ALA A 222 26.54 14.82 5.91
N ALA A 223 26.39 14.55 7.22
CA ALA A 223 27.42 13.86 8.00
C ALA A 223 27.79 12.51 7.35
N ALA A 224 29.09 12.20 7.30
CA ALA A 224 29.58 11.11 6.45
C ALA A 224 29.04 9.74 6.86
N ASP A 225 28.92 9.48 8.16
CA ASP A 225 28.35 8.27 8.74
C ASP A 225 26.84 8.15 8.48
N VAL A 226 26.08 9.22 8.68
CA VAL A 226 24.64 9.27 8.36
C VAL A 226 24.40 9.06 6.87
N ARG A 227 25.18 9.72 6.01
CA ARG A 227 25.10 9.56 4.56
C ARG A 227 25.39 8.14 4.12
N GLU A 228 26.48 7.55 4.63
CA GLU A 228 26.86 6.17 4.29
C GLU A 228 25.77 5.18 4.68
N ALA A 229 25.26 5.28 5.92
CA ALA A 229 24.23 4.38 6.42
C ALA A 229 22.89 4.56 5.67
N ASN A 230 22.43 5.80 5.46
CA ASN A 230 21.22 6.09 4.69
C ASN A 230 21.32 5.56 3.26
N ASN A 231 22.40 5.90 2.54
CA ASN A 231 22.53 5.53 1.13
C ASN A 231 22.68 4.02 0.98
N ARG A 232 23.31 3.34 1.96
CA ARG A 232 23.33 1.88 1.99
C ARG A 232 21.93 1.29 2.20
N ALA A 233 21.12 1.83 3.12
CA ALA A 233 19.75 1.36 3.31
C ALA A 233 18.89 1.56 2.06
N VAL A 234 19.03 2.71 1.39
CA VAL A 234 18.37 2.99 0.10
C VAL A 234 18.79 1.99 -0.98
N ALA A 235 20.09 1.71 -1.11
CA ALA A 235 20.59 0.74 -2.07
C ALA A 235 20.07 -0.68 -1.80
N LEU A 236 20.00 -1.10 -0.53
CA LEU A 236 19.43 -2.38 -0.12
C LEU A 236 17.93 -2.47 -0.43
N ALA A 237 17.15 -1.44 -0.10
CA ALA A 237 15.71 -1.41 -0.36
C ALA A 237 15.39 -1.41 -1.86
N ASN A 238 16.14 -0.66 -2.67
CA ASN A 238 16.02 -0.68 -4.13
C ASN A 238 16.38 -2.04 -4.76
N ALA A 239 17.12 -2.88 -4.01
CA ALA A 239 17.43 -4.25 -4.38
C ALA A 239 16.50 -5.29 -3.72
N ASP A 240 15.38 -4.85 -3.15
CA ASP A 240 14.38 -5.68 -2.46
C ASP A 240 14.89 -6.38 -1.18
N LEU A 241 16.02 -5.94 -0.61
CA LEU A 241 16.62 -6.46 0.63
C LEU A 241 16.06 -5.75 1.87
N TYR A 242 14.73 -5.80 2.05
CA TYR A 242 14.04 -5.07 3.13
C TYR A 242 14.40 -5.58 4.52
N ASN A 243 14.69 -6.88 4.66
CA ASN A 243 15.17 -7.47 5.91
C ASN A 243 16.48 -6.82 6.43
N GLN A 244 17.34 -6.34 5.53
CA GLN A 244 18.59 -5.65 5.87
C GLN A 244 18.44 -4.13 5.87
N ALA A 245 17.64 -3.58 4.96
CA ALA A 245 17.44 -2.14 4.84
C ALA A 245 16.76 -1.55 6.08
N LEU A 246 15.74 -2.23 6.61
CA LEU A 246 14.94 -1.74 7.75
C LEU A 246 15.78 -1.47 9.01
N PRO A 247 16.51 -2.44 9.59
CA PRO A 247 17.28 -2.18 10.80
C PRO A 247 18.33 -1.08 10.61
N LEU A 248 18.93 -0.98 9.42
CA LEU A 248 19.93 0.04 9.12
C LEU A 248 19.32 1.45 9.05
N ILE A 249 18.17 1.62 8.39
CA ILE A 249 17.53 2.94 8.32
C ILE A 249 16.96 3.38 9.66
N GLU A 250 16.48 2.45 10.50
CA GLU A 250 15.97 2.76 11.84
C GLU A 250 17.07 3.23 12.80
N GLU A 251 18.25 2.59 12.73
CA GLU A 251 19.44 3.09 13.43
C GLU A 251 19.84 4.48 12.91
N THR A 252 19.84 4.66 11.59
CA THR A 252 20.18 5.95 10.96
C THR A 252 19.22 7.07 11.37
N ALA A 253 17.91 6.79 11.43
CA ALA A 253 16.88 7.72 11.90
C ALA A 253 17.05 8.09 13.37
N THR A 254 17.60 7.19 14.19
CA THR A 254 17.96 7.49 15.59
C THR A 254 19.17 8.44 15.67
N LEU A 255 20.12 8.34 14.74
CA LEU A 255 21.31 9.20 14.67
C LEU A 255 21.01 10.59 14.11
N ALA A 256 20.06 10.70 13.19
CA ALA A 256 19.69 11.94 12.52
C ALA A 256 18.17 12.19 12.54
N PRO A 257 17.54 12.35 13.73
CA PRO A 257 16.09 12.42 13.86
C PRO A 257 15.46 13.67 13.21
N GLU A 258 16.25 14.72 12.99
CA GLU A 258 15.80 15.98 12.37
C GLU A 258 16.05 16.02 10.85
N ASP A 259 16.66 14.98 10.26
CA ASP A 259 16.92 14.93 8.83
C ASP A 259 15.68 14.38 8.10
N ALA A 260 15.01 15.27 7.34
CA ALA A 260 13.78 14.93 6.64
C ALA A 260 13.96 13.82 5.58
N VAL A 261 15.14 13.70 4.95
CA VAL A 261 15.38 12.64 3.96
C VAL A 261 15.53 11.30 4.65
N VAL A 262 16.29 11.24 5.76
CA VAL A 262 16.41 10.02 6.57
C VAL A 262 15.05 9.59 7.11
N HIS A 263 14.26 10.56 7.59
CA HIS A 263 12.92 10.32 8.10
C HIS A 263 12.02 9.64 7.04
N TRP A 264 11.89 10.23 5.86
CA TRP A 264 11.05 9.67 4.79
C TRP A 264 11.56 8.34 4.23
N ASN A 265 12.88 8.16 4.13
CA ASN A 265 13.44 6.86 3.78
C ASN A 265 13.06 5.80 4.82
N ALA A 266 13.09 6.14 6.11
CA ALA A 266 12.68 5.21 7.17
C ALA A 266 11.21 4.80 7.04
N GLN A 267 10.31 5.75 6.78
CA GLN A 267 8.88 5.44 6.61
C GLN A 267 8.61 4.56 5.39
N LEU A 268 9.20 4.87 4.24
CA LEU A 268 9.02 4.06 3.03
C LEU A 268 9.58 2.65 3.19
N ILE A 269 10.79 2.52 3.76
CA ILE A 269 11.41 1.21 3.98
C ILE A 269 10.58 0.39 4.98
N ARG A 270 10.08 1.02 6.06
CA ARG A 270 9.19 0.36 7.03
C ARG A 270 7.90 -0.13 6.38
N LEU A 271 7.21 0.74 5.64
CA LEU A 271 5.97 0.39 4.93
C LEU A 271 6.15 -0.87 4.08
N TYR A 272 7.20 -0.91 3.25
CA TYR A 272 7.48 -2.06 2.40
C TYR A 272 7.93 -3.29 3.19
N ALA A 273 8.81 -3.12 4.19
CA ALA A 273 9.32 -4.23 4.98
C ALA A 273 8.20 -4.93 5.75
N GLU A 274 7.35 -4.18 6.44
CA GLU A 274 6.24 -4.73 7.22
C GLU A 274 5.21 -5.43 6.34
N ASN A 275 4.81 -4.81 5.23
CA ASN A 275 3.82 -5.40 4.34
C ASN A 275 4.36 -6.62 3.56
N ARG A 276 5.64 -6.64 3.19
CA ARG A 276 6.25 -7.84 2.59
C ARG A 276 6.42 -8.96 3.62
N LEU A 277 6.82 -8.62 4.85
CA LEU A 277 6.92 -9.58 5.94
C LEU A 277 5.55 -10.19 6.26
N ALA A 278 4.46 -9.41 6.22
CA ALA A 278 3.10 -9.91 6.47
C ALA A 278 2.65 -11.02 5.50
N TYR A 279 3.31 -11.18 4.34
CA TYR A 279 2.99 -12.20 3.35
C TYR A 279 3.91 -13.43 3.39
N VAL A 280 4.94 -13.48 4.25
CA VAL A 280 5.91 -14.61 4.23
C VAL A 280 5.28 -15.95 4.58
N ASP A 281 4.26 -15.96 5.44
CA ASP A 281 3.48 -17.16 5.81
C ASP A 281 2.33 -17.45 4.81
N GLY A 282 2.35 -16.80 3.64
CA GLY A 282 1.36 -16.96 2.58
C GLY A 282 1.40 -18.34 1.90
N GLY A 283 0.77 -18.44 0.74
CA GLY A 283 0.57 -19.72 0.06
C GLY A 283 1.86 -20.37 -0.47
N TYR A 284 2.94 -19.61 -0.62
CA TYR A 284 4.25 -20.14 -1.01
C TYR A 284 5.39 -19.37 -0.32
N PRO A 285 5.83 -19.83 0.87
CA PRO A 285 6.76 -19.07 1.70
C PRO A 285 8.13 -18.80 1.08
N ILE A 286 8.69 -19.73 0.28
CA ILE A 286 10.03 -19.56 -0.32
C ILE A 286 10.10 -18.27 -1.15
N LEU A 287 9.14 -18.07 -2.06
CA LEU A 287 9.11 -16.89 -2.90
C LEU A 287 8.76 -15.63 -2.11
N SER A 288 7.93 -15.76 -1.08
CA SER A 288 7.54 -14.64 -0.22
C SER A 288 8.72 -14.12 0.61
N TYR A 289 9.58 -15.01 1.11
CA TYR A 289 10.86 -14.65 1.74
C TYR A 289 11.84 -14.00 0.75
N VAL A 290 11.91 -14.49 -0.50
CA VAL A 290 12.71 -13.85 -1.55
C VAL A 290 12.20 -12.43 -1.84
N PHE A 291 10.89 -12.21 -1.89
CA PHE A 291 10.33 -10.87 -2.05
C PHE A 291 10.63 -9.97 -0.86
N TYR A 292 10.65 -10.50 0.37
CA TYR A 292 11.07 -9.75 1.55
C TYR A 292 12.58 -9.47 1.58
N GLY A 293 13.38 -10.25 0.87
CA GLY A 293 14.83 -10.16 0.83
C GLY A 293 15.56 -11.07 1.83
N ASP A 294 14.83 -11.96 2.52
CA ASP A 294 15.41 -12.91 3.47
C ASP A 294 15.72 -14.26 2.79
N TYR A 295 16.80 -14.25 2.02
CA TYR A 295 17.28 -15.43 1.29
C TYR A 295 17.68 -16.59 2.21
N ALA A 296 18.18 -16.29 3.41
CA ALA A 296 18.54 -17.33 4.38
C ALA A 296 17.28 -18.06 4.86
N ALA A 297 16.22 -17.33 5.26
CA ALA A 297 14.95 -17.93 5.64
C ALA A 297 14.31 -18.72 4.49
N ALA A 298 14.42 -18.24 3.25
CA ALA A 298 13.95 -18.98 2.07
C ALA A 298 14.69 -20.32 1.90
N VAL A 299 16.02 -20.35 2.05
CA VAL A 299 16.82 -21.59 1.96
C VAL A 299 16.59 -22.50 3.16
N ASP A 300 16.31 -21.97 4.35
CA ASP A 300 16.01 -22.76 5.55
C ASP A 300 14.80 -23.70 5.33
N LEU A 301 13.82 -23.28 4.53
CA LEU A 301 12.66 -24.10 4.14
C LEU A 301 13.02 -25.30 3.25
N MET A 302 14.22 -25.32 2.68
CA MET A 302 14.69 -26.36 1.76
C MET A 302 15.58 -27.40 2.46
N ARG A 303 15.98 -27.16 3.72
CA ARG A 303 17.03 -27.94 4.41
C ARG A 303 16.67 -29.38 4.75
N ASP A 304 15.38 -29.72 4.74
CA ASP A 304 14.92 -31.09 4.95
C ASP A 304 15.07 -31.96 3.67
N LEU A 305 15.53 -31.36 2.57
CA LEU A 305 15.73 -32.01 1.28
C LEU A 305 17.21 -32.10 0.92
N THR A 306 17.54 -33.13 0.13
CA THR A 306 18.85 -33.24 -0.51
C THR A 306 18.96 -32.28 -1.71
N PRO A 307 20.17 -31.90 -2.15
CA PRO A 307 20.35 -31.11 -3.36
C PRO A 307 19.62 -31.69 -4.58
N VAL A 308 19.70 -33.00 -4.81
CA VAL A 308 19.02 -33.66 -5.94
C VAL A 308 17.49 -33.57 -5.83
N GLU A 309 16.93 -33.57 -4.63
CA GLU A 309 15.48 -33.37 -4.43
C GLU A 309 15.05 -31.92 -4.64
N ILE A 310 15.92 -30.94 -4.34
CA ILE A 310 15.68 -29.51 -4.59
C ILE A 310 15.77 -29.22 -6.09
N PHE A 311 16.86 -29.64 -6.73
CA PHE A 311 17.15 -29.46 -8.14
C PHE A 311 16.47 -30.56 -8.97
N SER A 312 15.15 -30.58 -8.90
CA SER A 312 14.28 -31.49 -9.65
C SER A 312 12.96 -30.79 -9.99
N ALA A 313 12.44 -31.02 -11.20
CA ALA A 313 11.11 -30.54 -11.59
C ALA A 313 9.98 -31.25 -10.81
N GLU A 314 10.26 -32.42 -10.22
CA GLU A 314 9.32 -33.18 -9.38
C GLU A 314 9.54 -32.91 -7.87
N SER A 315 10.29 -31.88 -7.52
CA SER A 315 10.59 -31.52 -6.13
C SER A 315 9.30 -31.35 -5.31
N PRO A 316 9.28 -31.77 -4.03
CA PRO A 316 8.17 -31.46 -3.11
C PRO A 316 8.04 -29.95 -2.84
N LEU A 317 9.03 -29.14 -3.21
CA LEU A 317 8.93 -27.68 -3.22
C LEU A 317 8.02 -27.15 -4.33
N ILE A 318 7.62 -28.00 -5.29
CA ILE A 318 6.81 -27.62 -6.45
C ILE A 318 5.52 -28.46 -6.44
N MET A 319 5.66 -29.77 -6.47
CA MET A 319 4.54 -30.71 -6.60
C MET A 319 3.61 -30.62 -5.39
N GLY A 320 2.31 -30.43 -5.64
CA GLY A 320 1.29 -30.28 -4.61
C GLY A 320 1.28 -28.91 -3.92
N THR A 321 2.07 -27.94 -4.42
CA THR A 321 2.11 -26.57 -3.92
C THR A 321 1.47 -25.61 -4.94
N PRO A 322 1.19 -24.34 -4.57
CA PRO A 322 0.72 -23.36 -5.54
C PRO A 322 1.70 -23.07 -6.70
N ALA A 323 2.97 -23.44 -6.59
CA ALA A 323 3.95 -23.31 -7.66
C ALA A 323 3.79 -24.39 -8.76
N GLU A 324 3.02 -25.45 -8.52
CA GLU A 324 2.76 -26.49 -9.52
C GLU A 324 2.06 -25.88 -10.75
N GLY A 325 2.70 -25.98 -11.91
CA GLY A 325 2.21 -25.36 -13.15
C GLY A 325 2.69 -23.93 -13.41
N TRP A 326 3.44 -23.33 -12.48
CA TRP A 326 3.97 -21.95 -12.55
C TRP A 326 5.51 -21.90 -12.49
N ILE A 327 6.16 -22.97 -12.93
CA ILE A 327 7.63 -23.09 -12.92
C ILE A 327 8.32 -21.94 -13.69
N PRO A 328 7.87 -21.55 -14.90
CA PRO A 328 8.49 -20.43 -15.63
C PRO A 328 8.46 -19.11 -14.85
N GLU A 329 7.32 -18.78 -14.25
CA GLU A 329 7.12 -17.56 -13.47
C GLU A 329 7.95 -17.60 -12.18
N MET A 330 7.91 -18.71 -11.44
CA MET A 330 8.72 -18.90 -10.23
C MET A 330 10.21 -18.75 -10.53
N SER A 331 10.70 -19.39 -11.59
CA SER A 331 12.08 -19.26 -12.05
C SER A 331 12.44 -17.81 -12.34
N GLN A 332 11.60 -17.09 -13.07
CA GLN A 332 11.83 -15.69 -13.42
C GLN A 332 11.93 -14.81 -12.16
N TYR A 333 11.05 -15.01 -11.18
CA TYR A 333 11.10 -14.25 -9.94
C TYR A 333 12.36 -14.55 -9.13
N LEU A 334 12.70 -15.84 -8.93
CA LEU A 334 13.91 -16.24 -8.21
C LEU A 334 15.17 -15.61 -8.81
N VAL A 335 15.34 -15.72 -10.13
CA VAL A 335 16.51 -15.17 -10.81
C VAL A 335 16.53 -13.64 -10.75
N SER A 336 15.42 -12.97 -11.08
CA SER A 336 15.40 -11.51 -11.17
C SER A 336 15.58 -10.81 -9.82
N PHE A 337 15.00 -11.33 -8.75
CA PHE A 337 15.20 -10.79 -7.40
C PHE A 337 16.63 -11.07 -6.93
N ALA A 338 17.13 -12.31 -7.10
CA ALA A 338 18.49 -12.65 -6.70
C ALA A 338 19.55 -11.83 -7.46
N ASP A 339 19.34 -11.52 -8.74
CA ASP A 339 20.24 -10.65 -9.51
C ASP A 339 20.35 -9.25 -8.90
N ARG A 340 19.22 -8.64 -8.48
CA ARG A 340 19.23 -7.33 -7.82
C ARG A 340 19.89 -7.41 -6.45
N ALA A 341 19.54 -8.42 -5.65
CA ALA A 341 20.09 -8.66 -4.33
C ALA A 341 21.63 -8.81 -4.37
N ILE A 342 22.14 -9.67 -5.26
CA ILE A 342 23.58 -9.92 -5.44
C ILE A 342 24.31 -8.67 -5.94
N ALA A 343 23.67 -7.87 -6.81
CA ALA A 343 24.27 -6.62 -7.28
C ALA A 343 24.44 -5.59 -6.14
N ALA A 344 23.52 -5.57 -5.17
CA ALA A 344 23.62 -4.71 -3.99
C ALA A 344 24.50 -5.31 -2.90
N ASP A 345 24.51 -6.63 -2.72
CA ASP A 345 25.33 -7.32 -1.75
C ASP A 345 25.90 -8.64 -2.32
N PRO A 346 27.13 -8.59 -2.87
CA PRO A 346 27.79 -9.75 -3.47
C PRO A 346 28.14 -10.87 -2.48
N GLU A 347 27.99 -10.65 -1.17
CA GLU A 347 28.31 -11.64 -0.13
C GLU A 347 27.08 -12.47 0.28
N LEU A 348 25.92 -12.28 -0.37
CA LEU A 348 24.69 -13.03 -0.12
C LEU A 348 24.72 -14.46 -0.69
N ALA A 349 25.37 -15.39 0.01
CA ALA A 349 25.48 -16.79 -0.39
C ALA A 349 24.14 -17.45 -0.76
N HIS A 350 23.11 -17.29 0.08
CA HIS A 350 21.79 -17.88 -0.15
C HIS A 350 21.07 -17.30 -1.39
N ALA A 351 21.40 -16.08 -1.81
CA ALA A 351 20.88 -15.50 -3.05
C ALA A 351 21.46 -16.19 -4.28
N TYR A 352 22.77 -16.51 -4.26
CA TYR A 352 23.37 -17.32 -5.31
C TYR A 352 22.74 -18.71 -5.39
N PHE A 353 22.51 -19.37 -4.25
CA PHE A 353 21.86 -20.68 -4.21
C PHE A 353 20.44 -20.66 -4.82
N LEU A 354 19.59 -19.69 -4.43
CA LEU A 354 18.24 -19.58 -5.00
C LEU A 354 18.25 -19.13 -6.46
N ARG A 355 19.24 -18.34 -6.89
CA ARG A 355 19.42 -18.02 -8.32
C ARG A 355 19.77 -19.26 -9.12
N ALA A 356 20.68 -20.10 -8.62
CA ALA A 356 21.02 -21.37 -9.25
C ALA A 356 19.79 -22.27 -9.39
N TRP A 357 18.96 -22.36 -8.35
CA TRP A 357 17.71 -23.12 -8.39
C TRP A 357 16.74 -22.55 -9.42
N GLY A 358 16.52 -21.23 -9.44
CA GLY A 358 15.74 -20.57 -10.48
C GLY A 358 16.25 -20.90 -11.89
N ARG A 359 17.55 -20.79 -12.14
CA ARG A 359 18.17 -21.15 -13.43
C ARG A 359 17.92 -22.61 -13.82
N TYR A 360 18.09 -23.53 -12.88
CA TYR A 360 17.83 -24.96 -13.10
C TYR A 360 16.38 -25.21 -13.54
N LEU A 361 15.42 -24.51 -12.93
CA LEU A 361 14.01 -24.64 -13.27
C LEU A 361 13.66 -24.10 -14.66
N ALA A 362 14.35 -23.06 -15.13
CA ALA A 362 14.22 -22.57 -16.50
C ALA A 362 14.93 -23.47 -17.52
N ASP A 363 16.17 -23.83 -17.24
CA ASP A 363 17.03 -24.64 -18.10
C ASP A 363 18.08 -25.39 -17.25
N ALA A 364 17.86 -26.69 -17.03
CA ALA A 364 18.79 -27.53 -16.29
C ALA A 364 20.17 -27.66 -16.96
N ALA A 365 20.32 -27.21 -18.22
CA ALA A 365 21.59 -27.14 -18.94
C ALA A 365 22.33 -25.78 -18.80
N ASP A 366 21.82 -24.82 -18.01
CA ASP A 366 22.47 -23.51 -17.83
C ASP A 366 23.81 -23.65 -17.06
N PRO A 367 24.97 -23.37 -17.68
CA PRO A 367 26.27 -23.49 -17.01
C PRO A 367 26.46 -22.50 -15.86
N ALA A 368 25.63 -21.45 -15.75
CA ALA A 368 25.67 -20.53 -14.63
C ALA A 368 25.20 -21.17 -13.31
N ILE A 369 24.49 -22.31 -13.36
CA ILE A 369 24.06 -23.06 -12.16
C ILE A 369 25.29 -23.44 -11.32
N GLU A 370 26.29 -24.09 -11.92
CA GLU A 370 27.53 -24.50 -11.21
C GLU A 370 28.30 -23.28 -10.69
N THR A 371 28.32 -22.18 -11.46
CA THR A 371 29.02 -20.96 -11.03
C THR A 371 28.35 -20.35 -9.78
N ASP A 372 27.02 -20.32 -9.75
CA ASP A 372 26.26 -19.79 -8.63
C ASP A 372 26.39 -20.69 -7.39
N LEU A 373 26.31 -22.03 -7.55
CA LEU A 373 26.49 -22.97 -6.44
C LEU A 373 27.90 -22.91 -5.84
N ALA A 374 28.95 -22.86 -6.68
CA ALA A 374 30.32 -22.70 -6.21
C ALA A 374 30.54 -21.40 -5.44
N GLN A 375 29.92 -20.30 -5.90
CA GLN A 375 29.99 -19.02 -5.20
C GLN A 375 29.25 -19.07 -3.85
N ALA A 376 28.05 -19.66 -3.81
CA ALA A 376 27.31 -19.85 -2.55
C ALA A 376 28.12 -20.68 -1.54
N ALA A 377 28.69 -21.80 -1.97
CA ALA A 377 29.55 -22.65 -1.15
C ALA A 377 30.81 -21.92 -0.67
N THR A 378 31.41 -21.06 -1.51
CA THR A 378 32.61 -20.30 -1.15
C THR A 378 32.32 -19.25 -0.07
N LEU A 379 31.18 -18.56 -0.16
CA LEU A 379 30.78 -17.51 0.76
C LEU A 379 30.36 -18.04 2.14
N THR A 380 29.80 -19.25 2.20
CA THR A 380 29.39 -19.90 3.46
C THR A 380 29.91 -21.34 3.54
N PRO A 381 31.22 -21.53 3.79
CA PRO A 381 31.87 -22.84 3.78
C PRO A 381 31.36 -23.81 4.84
N GLU A 382 30.71 -23.30 5.89
CA GLU A 382 30.10 -24.08 6.96
C GLU A 382 28.67 -24.56 6.67
N ASP A 383 28.00 -24.04 5.62
CA ASP A 383 26.64 -24.43 5.29
C ASP A 383 26.62 -25.72 4.48
N ALA A 384 26.26 -26.82 5.17
CA ALA A 384 26.30 -28.17 4.61
C ALA A 384 25.41 -28.35 3.37
N LEU A 385 24.27 -27.65 3.27
CA LEU A 385 23.39 -27.76 2.10
C LEU A 385 24.06 -27.13 0.87
N LEU A 386 24.67 -25.97 1.03
CA LEU A 386 25.34 -25.24 -0.05
C LEU A 386 26.57 -26.01 -0.54
N GLN A 387 27.36 -26.59 0.38
CA GLN A 387 28.49 -27.46 0.00
C GLN A 387 28.02 -28.70 -0.78
N ALA A 388 26.99 -29.39 -0.27
CA ALA A 388 26.48 -30.59 -0.93
C ALA A 388 25.91 -30.28 -2.32
N ALA A 389 25.27 -29.13 -2.50
CA ALA A 389 24.75 -28.74 -3.81
C ALA A 389 25.86 -28.47 -4.83
N ASP A 390 26.94 -27.79 -4.45
CA ASP A 390 28.12 -27.59 -5.30
C ASP A 390 28.78 -28.92 -5.71
N GLU A 391 28.81 -29.91 -4.80
CA GLU A 391 29.40 -31.22 -5.08
C GLU A 391 28.51 -32.15 -5.91
N GLU A 392 27.20 -32.12 -5.70
CA GLU A 392 26.24 -33.10 -6.23
C GLU A 392 25.53 -32.64 -7.51
N ILE A 393 25.35 -31.33 -7.71
CA ILE A 393 24.60 -30.80 -8.86
C ILE A 393 25.57 -30.46 -9.98
N THR A 394 25.50 -31.24 -11.06
CA THR A 394 26.28 -31.03 -12.28
C THR A 394 25.36 -30.78 -13.47
N VAL A 395 25.73 -29.83 -14.33
CA VAL A 395 25.01 -29.52 -15.55
C VAL A 395 25.34 -30.59 -16.63
N PRO A 396 24.34 -31.18 -17.31
CA PRO A 396 24.52 -32.32 -18.21
C PRO A 396 25.22 -32.04 -19.55
#